data_AF-A0AA40DU12-F1
#
_entry.id   AF-A0AA40DU12-F1
#
_cell.length_a   1.000
_cell.length_b   1.000
_cell.length_c   1.000
_cell.angle_alpha   90.00
_cell.angle_beta   90.00
_cell.angle_gamma   90.00
#
_symmetry.space_group_name_H-M   'P 1'
#
loop_
_entity.id
_entity.type
_entity.pdbx_description
1 polymer ?
#
loop_
_entity_poly.entity_id
_entity_poly.type
_entity_poly.pdbx_seq_one_letter_code
_entity_poly.pdbx_strand_id
1 'polypeptide(L)'
;MRVVLPLWLLGLIGQSVAHFVLFSPVSLGYDDTRETESPCGSFDATDRSTGVTDWPVEGYPVSILTTHGSVTWEANAALISEGAITWVPLVLPFAQTGVGDVCFTQVPGNPAWVGQAAVVQLIQHAPDGLLYQVR
;
A
#
# COMPACT_ATOMS: atom_id res chain seq x y z
N MET A 1 19.71 22.96 52.95
CA MET A 1 18.35 22.40 52.77
C MET A 1 18.26 21.89 51.33
N ARG A 2 18.20 20.57 51.12
CA ARG A 2 18.12 19.97 49.79
C ARG A 2 16.67 20.02 49.32
N VAL A 3 16.41 20.79 48.26
CA VAL A 3 15.12 20.76 47.55
C VAL A 3 15.10 19.49 46.71
N VAL A 4 14.21 18.56 47.06
CA VAL A 4 13.92 17.38 46.23
C VAL A 4 12.65 17.74 45.45
N LEU A 5 12.78 17.90 44.14
CA LEU A 5 11.63 18.08 43.24
C LEU A 5 11.31 16.70 42.62
N PRO A 6 10.23 16.03 43.01
CA PRO A 6 9.77 14.84 42.31
C PRO A 6 8.83 15.32 41.20
N LEU A 7 9.32 15.46 39.98
CA LEU A 7 8.49 15.91 38.87
C LEU A 7 8.60 14.98 37.67
N TRP A 8 7.68 14.01 37.66
CA TRP A 8 6.84 13.68 36.50
C TRP A 8 7.49 13.86 35.14
N LEU A 9 8.43 12.99 34.78
CA LEU A 9 8.75 12.73 33.38
C LEU A 9 7.90 11.54 32.91
N LEU A 10 6.57 11.72 32.87
CA LEU A 10 5.74 10.89 32.00
C LEU A 10 6.09 11.31 30.57
N GLY A 11 7.08 10.66 29.99
CA GLY A 11 7.36 10.78 28.57
C GLY A 11 6.11 10.36 27.80
N LEU A 12 5.47 11.30 27.09
CA LEU A 12 4.51 10.98 26.05
C LEU A 12 5.26 10.17 25.00
N ILE A 13 5.14 8.85 25.04
CA ILE A 13 5.48 7.99 23.90
C ILE A 13 4.33 8.17 22.91
N GLY A 14 4.39 9.25 22.12
CA GLY A 14 3.53 9.41 20.97
C GLY A 14 3.80 8.25 20.02
N GLN A 15 2.81 7.39 19.81
CA GLN A 15 2.87 6.36 18.78
C GLN A 15 2.74 7.10 17.45
N SER A 16 3.85 7.40 16.78
CA SER A 16 3.81 7.86 15.40
C SER A 16 3.44 6.66 14.54
N VAL A 17 2.19 6.59 14.07
CA VAL A 17 1.76 5.61 13.09
C VAL A 17 2.28 6.07 11.73
N ALA A 18 3.09 5.24 11.09
CA ALA A 18 3.56 5.49 9.74
C ALA A 18 2.59 4.85 8.75
N HIS A 19 2.59 5.35 7.52
CA HIS A 19 1.70 4.96 6.42
C HIS A 19 2.48 4.97 5.10
N PHE A 20 1.83 4.56 4.02
CA PHE A 20 2.35 4.82 2.67
C PHE A 20 1.36 5.57 1.79
N VAL A 21 1.82 6.07 0.66
CA VAL A 21 0.99 6.71 -0.37
C VAL A 21 1.41 6.18 -1.72
N LEU A 22 0.46 5.61 -2.47
CA LEU A 22 0.67 5.18 -3.85
C LEU A 22 0.47 6.37 -4.80
N PHE A 23 1.55 6.88 -5.39
CA PHE A 23 1.52 8.02 -6.31
C PHE A 23 1.31 7.62 -7.77
N SER A 24 1.94 6.53 -8.20
CA SER A 24 1.79 5.98 -9.55
C SER A 24 1.57 4.48 -9.47
N PRO A 25 0.53 3.92 -10.10
CA PRO A 25 -0.63 4.68 -10.57
C PRO A 25 -1.32 5.41 -9.39
N VAL A 26 -2.06 6.48 -9.64
CA VAL A 26 -2.84 7.13 -8.57
C VAL A 26 -3.84 6.13 -8.01
N SER A 27 -3.85 5.90 -6.69
CA SER A 27 -4.77 4.95 -6.04
C SER A 27 -6.24 5.31 -6.25
N LEU A 28 -7.14 4.35 -6.02
CA LEU A 28 -8.59 4.61 -6.01
C LEU A 28 -8.97 5.67 -4.96
N GLY A 29 -8.22 5.73 -3.87
CA GLY A 29 -8.28 6.79 -2.88
C GLY A 29 -7.25 6.56 -1.77
N TYR A 30 -7.26 7.47 -0.80
CA TYR A 30 -6.39 7.42 0.37
C TYR A 30 -7.14 7.87 1.61
N ASP A 31 -7.10 7.05 2.65
CA ASP A 31 -7.56 7.33 4.01
C ASP A 31 -6.51 6.75 4.95
N ASP A 32 -5.75 7.63 5.61
CA ASP A 32 -4.63 7.23 6.47
C ASP A 32 -5.11 6.35 7.63
N THR A 33 -6.25 6.68 8.21
CA THR A 33 -6.81 5.93 9.35
C THR A 33 -7.33 4.54 8.97
N ARG A 34 -7.69 4.33 7.70
CA ARG A 34 -8.31 3.10 7.20
C ARG A 34 -7.41 2.29 6.28
N GLU A 35 -6.14 2.68 6.13
CA GLU A 35 -5.18 1.97 5.29
C GLU A 35 -4.94 0.52 5.75
N THR A 36 -5.19 0.21 7.04
CA THR A 36 -5.15 -1.15 7.59
C THR A 36 -6.34 -2.05 7.20
N GLU A 37 -7.37 -1.50 6.55
CA GLU A 37 -8.59 -2.24 6.22
C GLU A 37 -8.43 -3.06 4.95
N SER A 38 -8.29 -4.38 5.13
CA SER A 38 -8.20 -5.32 4.02
C SER A 38 -9.49 -5.40 3.18
N PRO A 39 -9.39 -5.63 1.86
CA PRO A 39 -8.16 -5.74 1.08
C PRO A 39 -7.67 -4.43 0.47
N CYS A 40 -8.45 -3.34 0.57
CA CYS A 40 -8.30 -2.18 -0.31
C CYS A 40 -8.09 -0.85 0.42
N GLY A 41 -7.79 -0.86 1.72
CA GLY A 41 -7.71 0.36 2.52
C GLY A 41 -9.07 1.05 2.62
N SER A 42 -10.15 0.26 2.76
CA SER A 42 -11.56 0.66 2.76
C SER A 42 -12.20 1.09 1.42
N PHE A 43 -11.43 1.13 0.33
CA PHE A 43 -11.96 1.49 -0.99
C PHE A 43 -12.62 0.32 -1.72
N ASP A 44 -13.63 0.60 -2.54
CA ASP A 44 -14.26 -0.40 -3.40
C ASP A 44 -13.36 -0.71 -4.59
N ALA A 45 -12.84 -1.95 -4.65
CA ALA A 45 -11.98 -2.43 -5.74
C ALA A 45 -12.62 -2.32 -7.13
N THR A 46 -13.95 -2.24 -7.20
CA THR A 46 -14.72 -2.17 -8.44
C THR A 46 -15.02 -0.74 -8.89
N ASP A 47 -14.69 0.28 -8.08
CA ASP A 47 -14.93 1.67 -8.45
C ASP A 47 -14.03 2.08 -9.63
N ARG A 48 -14.65 2.72 -10.64
CA ARG A 48 -14.01 3.22 -11.86
C ARG A 48 -14.26 4.70 -12.10
N SER A 49 -14.84 5.39 -11.12
CA SER A 49 -15.18 6.82 -11.19
C SER A 49 -13.96 7.73 -11.38
N THR A 50 -12.78 7.30 -10.92
CA THR A 50 -11.50 8.00 -11.07
C THR A 50 -10.68 7.56 -12.29
N GLY A 51 -11.31 6.81 -13.21
CA GLY A 51 -10.70 6.28 -14.42
C GLY A 51 -9.92 4.97 -14.21
N VAL A 52 -9.43 4.40 -15.30
CA VAL A 52 -8.62 3.16 -15.32
C VAL A 52 -7.19 3.47 -15.71
N THR A 53 -6.25 2.64 -15.25
CA THR A 53 -4.86 2.66 -15.73
C THR A 53 -4.65 1.48 -16.68
N ASP A 54 -4.16 1.76 -17.89
CA ASP A 54 -3.67 0.71 -18.77
C ASP A 54 -2.43 0.08 -18.14
N TRP A 55 -2.50 -1.23 -17.91
CA TRP A 55 -1.43 -1.99 -17.27
C TRP A 55 -0.82 -2.99 -18.25
N PRO A 56 0.35 -2.67 -18.84
CA PRO A 56 0.99 -3.54 -19.82
C PRO A 56 1.41 -4.87 -19.20
N VAL A 57 1.40 -5.93 -20.00
CA VAL A 57 1.94 -7.24 -19.58
C VAL A 57 3.43 -7.12 -19.23
N GLU A 58 4.17 -6.37 -20.04
CA GLU A 58 5.58 -6.05 -19.78
C GLU A 58 5.77 -5.24 -18.49
N GLY A 59 4.72 -4.62 -17.97
CA GLY A 59 4.69 -4.00 -16.66
C GLY A 59 4.51 -2.50 -16.66
N TYR A 60 4.20 -2.00 -15.47
CA TYR A 60 3.88 -0.61 -15.20
C TYR A 60 4.78 -0.06 -14.08
N PRO A 61 5.23 1.20 -14.15
CA PRO A 61 6.03 1.81 -13.11
C PRO A 61 5.17 2.19 -11.90
N VAL A 62 5.50 1.63 -10.74
CA VAL A 62 4.84 1.93 -9.47
C VAL A 62 5.71 2.86 -8.63
N SER A 63 5.15 3.96 -8.13
CA SER A 63 5.85 4.93 -7.28
C SER A 63 5.08 5.11 -5.97
N ILE A 64 5.80 4.98 -4.86
CA ILE A 64 5.23 4.96 -3.52
C ILE A 64 6.09 5.81 -2.58
N LEU A 65 5.47 6.54 -1.67
CA LEU A 65 6.12 7.11 -0.49
C LEU A 65 5.81 6.25 0.72
N THR A 66 6.83 5.82 1.46
CA THR A 66 6.64 5.20 2.79
C THR A 66 7.29 6.04 3.89
N THR A 67 6.62 6.07 5.03
CA THR A 67 7.14 6.68 6.26
C THR A 67 7.64 5.65 7.28
N HIS A 68 7.61 4.36 6.94
CA HIS A 68 8.22 3.29 7.73
C HIS A 68 9.69 3.11 7.36
N GLY A 69 10.54 2.96 8.37
CA GLY A 69 11.98 2.79 8.14
C GLY A 69 12.40 1.41 7.63
N SER A 70 11.53 0.40 7.70
CA SER A 70 11.77 -0.93 7.15
C SER A 70 10.44 -1.62 6.88
N VAL A 71 10.24 -2.08 5.64
CA VAL A 71 9.01 -2.73 5.19
C VAL A 71 9.30 -3.82 4.17
N THR A 72 8.34 -4.70 3.96
CA THR A 72 8.30 -5.59 2.79
C THR A 72 7.11 -5.19 1.92
N TRP A 73 7.33 -5.11 0.61
CA TRP A 73 6.29 -4.78 -0.35
C TRP A 73 5.79 -6.03 -1.05
N GLU A 74 4.49 -6.09 -1.28
CA GLU A 74 3.82 -7.12 -2.05
C GLU A 74 2.86 -6.47 -3.03
N ALA A 75 2.88 -6.91 -4.29
CA ALA A 75 1.94 -6.45 -5.30
C ALA A 75 1.13 -7.66 -5.81
N ASN A 76 -0.18 -7.56 -5.69
CA ASN A 76 -1.14 -8.55 -6.15
C ASN A 76 -2.06 -7.93 -7.20
N ALA A 77 -2.78 -8.76 -7.92
CA ALA A 77 -3.90 -8.32 -8.73
C ALA A 77 -5.04 -9.32 -8.71
N ALA A 78 -6.23 -8.87 -9.07
CA ALA A 78 -7.41 -9.71 -9.22
C ALA A 78 -8.26 -9.24 -10.39
N LEU A 79 -8.88 -10.17 -11.11
CA LEU A 79 -9.91 -9.84 -12.08
C LEU A 79 -11.16 -9.29 -11.38
N ILE A 80 -11.78 -8.29 -12.00
CA ILE A 80 -13.08 -7.82 -11.57
C ILE A 80 -14.12 -8.61 -12.35
N SER A 81 -14.71 -9.58 -11.68
CA SER A 81 -15.79 -10.41 -12.19
C SER A 81 -16.90 -10.52 -11.14
N GLU A 82 -18.08 -10.97 -11.58
CA GLU A 82 -19.20 -11.25 -10.69
C GLU A 82 -18.87 -12.48 -9.84
N GLY A 83 -18.29 -12.28 -8.65
CA GLY A 83 -17.90 -13.38 -7.78
C GLY A 83 -16.89 -12.99 -6.69
N ALA A 84 -16.20 -14.00 -6.16
CA ALA A 84 -15.14 -13.78 -5.17
C ALA A 84 -13.86 -13.27 -5.85
N ILE A 85 -13.34 -12.14 -5.36
CA ILE A 85 -12.05 -11.59 -5.79
C ILE A 85 -10.94 -12.55 -5.37
N THR A 86 -10.24 -13.12 -6.34
CA THR A 86 -9.07 -13.97 -6.11
C THR A 86 -7.81 -13.18 -6.43
N TRP A 87 -7.03 -12.87 -5.40
CA TRP A 87 -5.75 -12.17 -5.52
C TRP A 87 -4.64 -13.12 -5.98
N VAL A 88 -3.89 -12.71 -6.99
CA VAL A 88 -2.70 -13.41 -7.47
C VAL A 88 -1.49 -12.48 -7.36
N PRO A 89 -0.32 -12.99 -6.94
CA PRO A 89 0.89 -12.17 -6.85
C PRO A 89 1.39 -11.80 -8.25
N LEU A 90 1.77 -10.54 -8.42
CA LEU A 90 2.42 -10.03 -9.64
C LEU A 90 3.95 -10.08 -9.55
N VAL A 91 4.50 -9.92 -8.36
CA VAL A 91 5.94 -9.93 -8.11
C VAL A 91 6.26 -10.73 -6.85
N LEU A 92 7.51 -11.17 -6.74
CA LEU A 92 8.02 -11.68 -5.46
C LEU A 92 8.11 -10.51 -4.47
N PRO A 93 7.70 -10.69 -3.20
CA PRO A 93 7.86 -9.66 -2.20
C PRO A 93 9.32 -9.26 -2.02
N PHE A 94 9.58 -7.97 -1.80
CA PHE A 94 10.94 -7.47 -1.60
C PHE A 94 10.98 -6.48 -0.43
N ALA A 95 12.12 -6.47 0.25
CA ALA A 95 12.35 -5.62 1.41
C ALA A 95 12.87 -4.23 1.00
N GLN A 96 12.44 -3.22 1.72
CA GLN A 96 12.96 -1.87 1.67
C GLN A 96 13.43 -1.43 3.07
N THR A 97 14.51 -0.67 3.11
CA THR A 97 14.96 0.07 4.29
C THR A 97 15.05 1.56 3.97
N GLY A 98 14.79 2.39 4.97
CA GLY A 98 14.70 3.84 4.82
C GLY A 98 13.28 4.33 4.50
N VAL A 99 13.03 5.56 4.93
CA VAL A 99 11.81 6.32 4.62
C VAL A 99 11.99 7.08 3.31
N GLY A 100 10.90 7.34 2.59
CA GLY A 100 10.90 8.14 1.38
C GLY A 100 10.28 7.45 0.18
N ASP A 101 10.58 8.00 -0.99
CA ASP A 101 10.05 7.54 -2.27
C ASP A 101 10.78 6.29 -2.76
N VAL A 102 10.01 5.31 -3.19
CA VAL A 102 10.48 4.11 -3.88
C VAL A 102 9.74 3.97 -5.21
N CYS A 103 10.47 3.53 -6.23
CA CYS A 103 9.91 3.27 -7.55
C CYS A 103 10.22 1.82 -7.98
N PHE A 104 9.18 1.05 -8.28
CA PHE A 104 9.26 -0.21 -8.99
C PHE A 104 9.14 0.09 -10.47
N THR A 105 10.23 -0.08 -11.22
CA THR A 105 10.25 0.28 -12.64
C THR A 105 9.30 -0.56 -13.48
N GLN A 106 8.98 -1.78 -13.03
CA GLN A 106 8.30 -2.77 -13.83
C GLN A 106 7.53 -3.78 -12.95
N VAL A 107 6.29 -3.45 -12.59
CA VAL A 107 5.35 -4.42 -11.99
C VAL A 107 4.54 -5.03 -13.13
N PRO A 108 4.70 -6.33 -13.46
CA PRO A 108 4.12 -6.93 -14.66
C PRO A 108 2.60 -7.04 -14.57
N GLY A 109 1.94 -7.06 -15.72
CA GLY A 109 0.53 -7.45 -15.83
C GLY A 109 0.39 -8.96 -15.98
N ASN A 110 -0.81 -9.49 -15.74
CA ASN A 110 -1.10 -10.90 -16.02
C ASN A 110 -1.44 -11.08 -17.52
N PRO A 111 -0.66 -11.86 -18.30
CA PRO A 111 -0.93 -12.07 -19.72
C PRO A 111 -2.31 -12.68 -20.02
N ALA A 112 -2.88 -13.44 -19.09
CA ALA A 112 -4.20 -14.05 -19.24
C ALA A 112 -5.35 -13.04 -19.17
N TRP A 113 -5.08 -11.81 -18.72
CA TRP A 113 -6.09 -10.79 -18.41
C TRP A 113 -6.06 -9.61 -19.38
N VAL A 114 -5.34 -9.73 -20.50
CA VAL A 114 -5.28 -8.67 -21.52
C VAL A 114 -6.69 -8.31 -21.99
N GLY A 115 -7.02 -7.02 -21.92
CA GLY A 115 -8.33 -6.47 -22.29
C GLY A 115 -9.43 -6.68 -21.25
N GLN A 116 -9.11 -7.23 -20.07
CA GLN A 116 -10.06 -7.42 -18.97
C GLN A 116 -9.84 -6.39 -17.86
N ALA A 117 -10.91 -6.05 -17.15
CA ALA A 117 -10.81 -5.21 -15.98
C ALA A 117 -10.21 -6.01 -14.81
N ALA A 118 -9.19 -5.44 -14.19
CA ALA A 118 -8.56 -5.96 -13.00
C ALA A 118 -8.33 -4.83 -11.99
N VAL A 119 -8.01 -5.21 -10.76
CA VAL A 119 -7.53 -4.35 -9.70
C VAL A 119 -6.13 -4.81 -9.31
N VAL A 120 -5.22 -3.88 -9.11
CA VAL A 120 -3.89 -4.09 -8.53
C VAL A 120 -3.93 -3.64 -7.08
N GLN A 121 -3.37 -4.46 -6.19
CA GLN A 121 -3.25 -4.19 -4.77
C GLN A 121 -1.78 -4.10 -4.41
N LEU A 122 -1.42 -3.02 -3.72
CA LEU A 122 -0.14 -2.87 -3.06
C LEU A 122 -0.35 -3.08 -1.56
N ILE A 123 0.45 -3.98 -0.99
CA ILE A 123 0.49 -4.25 0.44
C ILE A 123 1.86 -3.83 0.95
N GLN A 124 1.85 -2.98 1.98
CA GLN A 124 3.02 -2.72 2.79
C GLN A 124 2.96 -3.57 4.05
N HIS A 125 3.94 -4.44 4.24
CA HIS A 125 4.17 -5.19 5.46
C HIS A 125 5.08 -4.36 6.36
N ALA A 126 4.48 -3.72 7.36
CA ALA A 126 5.16 -2.83 8.29
C ALA A 126 5.17 -3.41 9.72
N PRO A 127 6.03 -2.89 10.62
CA PRO A 127 6.10 -3.36 12.01
C PRO A 127 4.79 -3.21 12.80
N ASP A 128 3.92 -2.28 12.40
CA ASP A 128 2.61 -1.98 13.00
C ASP A 128 1.44 -2.66 12.27
N GLY A 129 1.68 -3.40 11.19
CA GLY A 129 0.67 -4.20 10.52
C GLY A 129 0.77 -4.22 9.00
N LEU A 130 -0.32 -4.66 8.37
CA LEU A 130 -0.48 -4.61 6.92
C LEU A 130 -1.26 -3.36 6.55
N LEU A 131 -0.79 -2.69 5.51
CA LEU A 131 -1.42 -1.49 4.96
C LEU A 131 -1.70 -1.73 3.48
N TYR A 132 -2.81 -1.20 2.99
CA TYR A 132 -3.39 -1.53 1.69
C TYR A 132 -3.75 -0.29 0.89
N GLN A 133 -3.34 -0.26 -0.37
CA GLN A 133 -3.89 0.64 -1.39
C GLN A 133 -4.10 -0.11 -2.70
N VAL A 134 -5.07 0.32 -3.51
CA VAL A 134 -5.45 -0.35 -4.76
C VAL A 134 -5.59 0.62 -5.92
N ARG A 135 -5.46 0.08 -7.13
CA ARG A 135 -5.78 0.74 -8.40
C ARG A 135 -6.57 -0.19 -9.32
#